data_AF-A0A8H7VJ47-F1
#
_entry.id   AF-A0A8H7VJ47-F1
#
_cell.length_a   1.000
_cell.length_b   1.000
_cell.length_c   1.000
_cell.angle_alpha   90.00
_cell.angle_beta   90.00
_cell.angle_gamma   90.00
#
_symmetry.space_group_name_H-M   'P 1'
#
loop_
_entity.id
_entity.type
_entity.pdbx_description
1 polymer ?
#
loop_
_entity_poly.entity_id
_entity_poly.type
_entity_poly.pdbx_seq_one_letter_code
_entity_poly.pdbx_strand_id
1 'polypeptide(L)'
;MMVLGSRVLKEDHTFKIIKQLGRIDGSLTFLTVYTVCNEYEEIRMQLLVPTKSLKHLKFAFDSMRDAYNMYGHDHPEIFFTDNVTGEQAFLSSVLPSLTQDVVPVKLSDIKTNNQLPVVPIPENVNIIILSTYNEIKRTFETMLEDKPFVVGFDCEWPYDKYTGTQGKLALIQIATSRNIWILKLGTLSELSEPLQRFLQDRDIKKVGRAVGGDLAKIHRDFGVLCQGDLELGRFCKERDAIHNARMSLADICKKVLGCSLPKVDDSRSSDWDSDILSPQQIEYAARDAWAGLDVFNAVITCYFPVVKLVLKPLQGIHTEI
;
A
#
# COMPACT_ATOMS: atom_id res chain seq x y z
N MET A 1 -38.26 14.81 -16.27
CA MET A 1 -38.02 13.60 -15.45
C MET A 1 -36.54 13.28 -15.59
N MET A 2 -35.79 13.28 -14.49
CA MET A 2 -34.32 13.09 -14.54
C MET A 2 -34.04 11.69 -15.09
N VAL A 3 -33.30 11.62 -16.19
CA VAL A 3 -33.01 10.39 -16.92
C VAL A 3 -31.86 9.71 -16.20
N LEU A 4 -32.17 8.71 -15.36
CA LEU A 4 -31.17 8.01 -14.56
C LEU A 4 -30.56 6.91 -15.43
N GLY A 5 -29.59 7.30 -16.25
CA GLY A 5 -28.74 6.37 -17.00
C GLY A 5 -27.98 5.44 -16.04
N SER A 6 -27.60 4.28 -16.56
CA SER A 6 -26.95 3.21 -15.79
C SER A 6 -26.12 2.33 -16.70
N ARG A 7 -25.25 2.96 -17.50
CA ARG A 7 -24.31 2.22 -18.37
C ARG A 7 -23.25 1.51 -17.53
N VAL A 8 -22.99 2.03 -16.33
CA VAL A 8 -22.10 1.41 -15.34
C VAL A 8 -22.90 1.10 -14.10
N LEU A 9 -22.76 -0.13 -13.61
CA LEU A 9 -23.29 -0.54 -12.32
C LEU A 9 -22.16 -0.98 -11.41
N LYS A 10 -22.36 -0.85 -10.10
CA LYS A 10 -21.50 -1.44 -9.09
C LYS A 10 -22.35 -2.01 -7.97
N GLU A 11 -21.93 -3.13 -7.41
CA GLU A 11 -22.58 -3.73 -6.25
C GLU A 11 -21.77 -3.52 -4.95
N ASP A 12 -22.47 -3.51 -3.83
CA ASP A 12 -21.87 -3.62 -2.50
C ASP A 12 -22.83 -4.34 -1.52
N HIS A 13 -22.23 -5.01 -0.54
CA HIS A 13 -22.90 -5.74 0.51
C HIS A 13 -22.76 -5.02 1.87
N THR A 14 -23.85 -4.45 2.38
CA THR A 14 -23.84 -3.77 3.68
C THR A 14 -24.38 -4.65 4.81
N PHE A 15 -23.53 -4.88 5.82
CA PHE A 15 -23.87 -5.67 7.02
C PHE A 15 -24.28 -4.83 8.24
N LYS A 16 -24.13 -3.50 8.17
CA LYS A 16 -24.39 -2.61 9.33
C LYS A 16 -25.87 -2.60 9.74
N ILE A 17 -26.76 -2.54 8.75
CA ILE A 17 -28.22 -2.55 8.95
C ILE A 17 -28.66 -3.88 9.57
N ILE A 18 -28.08 -4.99 9.14
CA ILE A 18 -28.41 -6.34 9.63
C ILE A 18 -28.18 -6.48 11.13
N LYS A 19 -27.16 -5.82 11.69
CA LYS A 19 -26.90 -5.83 13.13
C LYS A 19 -28.01 -5.19 13.97
N GLN A 20 -28.87 -4.39 13.35
CA GLN A 20 -30.01 -3.74 13.99
C GLN A 20 -31.33 -4.50 13.79
N LEU A 21 -31.34 -5.54 12.95
CA LEU A 21 -32.53 -6.35 12.73
C LEU A 21 -32.69 -7.40 13.83
N GLY A 22 -33.95 -7.67 14.19
CA GLY A 22 -34.31 -8.71 15.15
C GLY A 22 -33.92 -10.11 14.66
N ARG A 23 -33.74 -11.02 15.61
CA ARG A 23 -33.53 -12.44 15.36
C ARG A 23 -34.83 -13.19 15.57
N ILE A 24 -35.06 -14.24 14.79
CA ILE A 24 -36.15 -15.21 14.98
C ILE A 24 -35.50 -16.51 15.43
N ASP A 25 -35.88 -16.99 16.62
CA ASP A 25 -35.30 -18.20 17.24
C ASP A 25 -33.76 -18.21 17.26
N GLY A 26 -33.16 -17.05 17.57
CA GLY A 26 -31.71 -16.86 17.60
C GLY A 26 -31.03 -16.71 16.22
N SER A 27 -31.77 -16.92 15.13
CA SER A 27 -31.28 -16.84 13.76
C SER A 27 -31.52 -15.47 13.12
N LEU A 28 -30.58 -15.02 12.30
CA LEU A 28 -30.74 -13.81 11.50
C LEU A 28 -31.77 -14.06 10.39
N THR A 29 -32.73 -13.15 10.22
CA THR A 29 -33.71 -13.22 9.14
C THR A 29 -33.09 -12.86 7.78
N PHE A 30 -32.09 -11.96 7.79
CA PHE A 30 -31.33 -11.55 6.61
C PHE A 30 -29.84 -11.51 6.90
N LEU A 31 -29.03 -11.86 5.92
CA LEU A 31 -27.58 -11.89 6.05
C LEU A 31 -26.93 -10.54 5.72
N THR A 32 -27.44 -9.84 4.71
CA THR A 32 -26.87 -8.58 4.20
C THR A 32 -27.89 -7.80 3.38
N VAL A 33 -27.60 -6.51 3.17
CA VAL A 33 -28.29 -5.67 2.19
C VAL A 33 -27.42 -5.62 0.94
N TYR A 34 -27.92 -6.19 -0.16
CA TYR A 34 -27.32 -6.08 -1.48
C TYR A 34 -27.75 -4.76 -2.12
N THR A 35 -26.80 -3.90 -2.48
CA THR A 35 -27.08 -2.60 -3.09
C THR A 35 -26.38 -2.52 -4.43
N VAL A 36 -27.08 -2.05 -5.45
CA VAL A 36 -26.51 -1.72 -6.75
C VAL A 36 -26.69 -0.24 -7.02
N CYS A 37 -25.59 0.43 -7.33
CA CYS A 37 -25.57 1.84 -7.71
C CYS A 37 -25.12 2.01 -9.17
N ASN A 38 -25.50 3.13 -9.78
CA ASN A 38 -24.96 3.55 -11.08
C ASN A 38 -23.64 4.35 -10.93
N GLU A 39 -23.12 4.86 -12.05
CA GLU A 39 -21.93 5.74 -12.13
C GLU A 39 -22.04 7.03 -11.30
N TYR A 40 -23.24 7.42 -10.87
CA TYR A 40 -23.51 8.63 -10.10
C TYR A 40 -23.76 8.36 -8.61
N GLU A 41 -23.47 7.15 -8.14
CA GLU A 41 -23.75 6.69 -6.75
C GLU A 41 -25.24 6.62 -6.41
N GLU A 42 -26.12 6.59 -7.41
CA GLU A 42 -27.56 6.50 -7.20
C GLU A 42 -28.00 5.04 -7.11
N ILE A 43 -28.76 4.72 -6.07
CA ILE A 43 -29.26 3.36 -5.85
C ILE A 43 -30.25 2.99 -6.97
N ARG A 44 -29.92 1.93 -7.71
CA ARG A 44 -30.77 1.34 -8.76
C ARG A 44 -31.52 0.12 -8.27
N MET A 45 -30.94 -0.60 -7.32
CA MET A 45 -31.55 -1.77 -6.69
C MET A 45 -31.02 -1.90 -5.26
N GLN A 46 -31.90 -2.22 -4.32
CA GLN A 46 -31.49 -2.56 -2.95
C GLN A 46 -32.38 -3.67 -2.40
N LEU A 47 -31.79 -4.73 -1.87
CA LEU A 47 -32.52 -5.91 -1.39
C LEU A 47 -31.90 -6.48 -0.11
N LEU A 48 -32.75 -6.79 0.87
CA LEU A 48 -32.38 -7.64 2.00
C LEU A 48 -32.32 -9.10 1.55
N VAL A 49 -31.14 -9.72 1.61
CA VAL A 49 -30.96 -11.11 1.17
C VAL A 49 -30.76 -12.05 2.36
N PRO A 50 -31.46 -13.21 2.39
CA PRO A 50 -31.39 -14.14 3.51
C PRO A 50 -30.11 -14.98 3.51
N THR A 51 -29.47 -15.14 2.34
CA THR A 51 -28.27 -15.97 2.17
C THR A 51 -27.28 -15.31 1.22
N LYS A 52 -26.09 -15.90 1.07
CA LYS A 52 -25.10 -15.52 0.04
C LYS A 52 -25.49 -15.96 -1.37
N SER A 53 -26.64 -16.61 -1.56
CA SER A 53 -27.04 -17.12 -2.87
C SER A 53 -27.52 -15.99 -3.77
N LEU A 54 -26.87 -15.81 -4.92
CA LEU A 54 -27.27 -14.86 -5.96
C LEU A 54 -28.66 -15.14 -6.54
N LYS A 55 -29.20 -16.36 -6.35
CA LYS A 55 -30.54 -16.73 -6.81
C LYS A 55 -31.63 -15.81 -6.27
N HIS A 56 -31.45 -15.27 -5.07
CA HIS A 56 -32.40 -14.32 -4.47
C HIS A 56 -32.44 -12.97 -5.21
N LEU A 57 -31.38 -12.62 -5.95
CA LEU A 57 -31.27 -11.36 -6.67
C LEU A 57 -31.93 -11.42 -8.06
N LYS A 58 -32.13 -12.62 -8.62
CA LYS A 58 -32.56 -12.79 -10.01
C LYS A 58 -33.81 -11.97 -10.35
N PHE A 59 -34.86 -12.09 -9.53
CA PHE A 59 -36.11 -11.39 -9.78
C PHE A 59 -35.95 -9.87 -9.78
N ALA A 60 -35.10 -9.34 -8.89
CA ALA A 60 -34.85 -7.91 -8.79
C ALA A 60 -34.07 -7.40 -10.01
N PHE A 61 -33.08 -8.15 -10.49
CA PHE A 61 -32.39 -7.83 -11.75
C PHE A 61 -33.30 -7.93 -12.97
N ASP A 62 -34.15 -8.96 -13.06
CA ASP A 62 -35.12 -9.09 -14.15
C ASP A 62 -36.07 -7.88 -14.16
N SER A 63 -36.58 -7.48 -12.99
CA SER A 63 -37.44 -6.29 -12.85
C SER A 63 -36.73 -4.99 -13.25
N MET A 64 -35.45 -4.85 -12.86
CA MET A 64 -34.63 -3.68 -13.24
C MET A 64 -34.43 -3.62 -14.76
N ARG A 65 -34.15 -4.75 -15.40
CA ARG A 65 -34.00 -4.84 -16.87
C ARG A 65 -35.31 -4.51 -17.58
N ASP A 66 -36.44 -5.03 -17.09
CA ASP A 66 -37.75 -4.74 -17.67
C ASP A 66 -38.09 -3.25 -17.55
N ALA A 67 -37.72 -2.60 -16.44
CA ALA A 67 -37.83 -1.15 -16.30
C ALA A 67 -36.97 -0.41 -17.33
N TYR A 68 -35.72 -0.85 -17.60
CA TYR A 68 -34.88 -0.22 -18.62
C TYR A 68 -35.53 -0.28 -20.00
N ASN A 69 -36.08 -1.43 -20.36
CA ASN A 69 -36.81 -1.58 -21.61
C ASN A 69 -38.05 -0.67 -21.67
N MET A 70 -38.84 -0.66 -20.58
CA MET A 70 -40.08 0.13 -20.49
C MET A 70 -39.84 1.64 -20.65
N TYR A 71 -38.73 2.14 -20.11
CA TYR A 71 -38.39 3.56 -20.14
C TYR A 71 -37.39 3.95 -21.24
N GLY A 72 -37.00 3.00 -22.11
CA GLY A 72 -36.06 3.25 -23.20
C GLY A 72 -34.64 3.62 -22.73
N HIS A 73 -34.20 3.06 -21.61
CA HIS A 73 -32.84 3.25 -21.10
C HIS A 73 -31.85 2.31 -21.77
N ASP A 74 -30.61 2.77 -21.92
CA ASP A 74 -29.48 1.92 -22.26
C ASP A 74 -29.29 0.84 -21.19
N HIS A 75 -28.97 -0.37 -21.62
CA HIS A 75 -28.62 -1.45 -20.72
C HIS A 75 -27.20 -1.27 -20.16
N PRO A 76 -26.88 -1.83 -18.98
CA PRO A 76 -25.54 -1.73 -18.39
C PRO A 76 -24.51 -2.43 -19.27
N GLU A 77 -23.40 -1.77 -19.52
CA GLU A 77 -22.25 -2.29 -20.28
C GLU A 77 -21.11 -2.70 -19.34
N ILE A 78 -21.03 -2.07 -18.15
CA ILE A 78 -19.99 -2.31 -17.16
C ILE A 78 -20.64 -2.65 -15.82
N PHE A 79 -20.14 -3.68 -15.14
CA PHE A 79 -20.56 -4.05 -13.79
C PHE A 79 -19.34 -4.29 -12.88
N PHE A 80 -19.21 -3.52 -11.81
CA PHE A 80 -18.17 -3.69 -10.80
C PHE A 80 -18.64 -4.60 -9.67
N THR A 81 -17.84 -5.63 -9.37
CA THR A 81 -17.99 -6.58 -8.26
C THR A 81 -16.61 -6.95 -7.74
N ASP A 82 -16.50 -7.23 -6.45
CA ASP A 82 -15.26 -7.73 -5.83
C ASP A 82 -15.04 -9.24 -6.08
N ASN A 83 -16.04 -9.95 -6.61
CA ASN A 83 -16.05 -11.38 -6.83
C ASN A 83 -16.46 -11.76 -8.27
N VAL A 84 -15.72 -11.23 -9.26
CA VAL A 84 -15.96 -11.49 -10.69
C VAL A 84 -16.09 -13.00 -10.97
N THR A 85 -15.17 -13.83 -10.45
CA THR A 85 -15.16 -15.28 -10.70
C THR A 85 -16.44 -15.98 -10.22
N GLY A 86 -16.97 -15.60 -9.04
CA GLY A 86 -18.18 -16.20 -8.48
C GLY A 86 -19.47 -15.68 -9.09
N GLU A 87 -19.46 -14.45 -9.60
CA GLU A 87 -20.68 -13.75 -10.01
C GLU A 87 -20.87 -13.66 -11.52
N GLN A 88 -19.80 -13.80 -12.31
CA GLN A 88 -19.82 -13.61 -13.77
C GLN A 88 -20.95 -14.40 -14.45
N ALA A 89 -21.06 -15.70 -14.18
CA ALA A 89 -22.10 -16.53 -14.81
C ALA A 89 -23.51 -16.06 -14.47
N PHE A 90 -23.74 -15.61 -13.23
CA PHE A 90 -25.03 -15.08 -12.81
C PHE A 90 -25.31 -13.72 -13.46
N LEU A 91 -24.38 -12.77 -13.35
CA LEU A 91 -24.52 -11.42 -13.89
C LEU A 91 -24.71 -11.43 -15.40
N SER A 92 -23.92 -12.20 -16.15
CA SER A 92 -24.11 -12.37 -17.59
C SER A 92 -25.47 -12.98 -17.95
N SER A 93 -26.08 -13.79 -17.07
CA SER A 93 -27.40 -14.36 -17.31
C SER A 93 -28.55 -13.36 -17.10
N VAL A 94 -28.41 -12.43 -16.16
CA VAL A 94 -29.46 -11.44 -15.83
C VAL A 94 -29.29 -10.13 -16.60
N LEU A 95 -28.05 -9.79 -16.97
CA LEU A 95 -27.65 -8.62 -17.76
C LEU A 95 -26.82 -9.09 -18.98
N PRO A 96 -27.47 -9.57 -20.06
CA PRO A 96 -26.76 -10.07 -21.24
C PRO A 96 -25.90 -9.01 -21.96
N SER A 97 -26.23 -7.73 -21.80
CA SER A 97 -25.46 -6.59 -22.31
C SER A 97 -24.00 -6.58 -21.83
N LEU A 98 -23.70 -7.16 -20.67
CA LEU A 98 -22.34 -7.31 -20.14
C LEU A 98 -21.44 -8.26 -20.96
N THR A 99 -22.00 -8.94 -21.96
CA THR A 99 -21.25 -9.86 -22.84
C THR A 99 -21.10 -9.34 -24.27
N GLN A 100 -21.73 -8.22 -24.59
CA GLN A 100 -21.68 -7.63 -25.93
C GLN A 100 -20.33 -6.95 -26.15
N ASP A 101 -19.64 -7.32 -27.22
CA ASP A 101 -18.34 -6.76 -27.63
C ASP A 101 -17.25 -6.81 -26.54
N VAL A 102 -17.37 -7.75 -25.60
CA VAL A 102 -16.38 -7.96 -24.54
C VAL A 102 -15.32 -8.97 -24.98
N VAL A 103 -14.07 -8.53 -24.99
CA VAL A 103 -12.90 -9.43 -25.11
C VAL A 103 -12.41 -9.77 -23.71
N PRO A 104 -12.54 -11.03 -23.24
CA PRO A 104 -12.06 -11.42 -21.93
C PRO A 104 -10.55 -11.22 -21.82
N VAL A 105 -10.13 -10.42 -20.84
CA VAL A 105 -8.71 -10.28 -20.54
C VAL A 105 -8.34 -11.37 -19.54
N LYS A 106 -7.41 -12.27 -19.89
CA LYS A 106 -6.89 -13.20 -18.90
C LYS A 106 -6.03 -12.41 -17.92
N LEU A 107 -6.26 -12.59 -16.63
CA LEU A 107 -5.41 -12.00 -15.58
C LEU A 107 -3.93 -12.37 -15.73
N SER A 108 -3.62 -13.50 -16.39
CA SER A 108 -2.25 -13.87 -16.78
C SER A 108 -1.65 -12.97 -17.85
N ASP A 109 -2.49 -12.43 -18.73
CA ASP A 109 -2.10 -11.61 -19.88
C ASP A 109 -2.03 -10.13 -19.46
N ILE A 110 -2.80 -9.74 -18.43
CA ILE A 110 -2.55 -8.53 -17.65
C ILE A 110 -1.26 -8.80 -16.85
N LYS A 111 -0.12 -8.34 -17.37
CA LYS A 111 1.18 -8.38 -16.70
C LYS A 111 1.15 -7.57 -15.40
N THR A 112 0.53 -8.11 -14.36
CA THR A 112 0.55 -7.56 -13.02
C THR A 112 1.95 -7.82 -12.46
N ASN A 113 2.70 -6.73 -12.21
CA ASN A 113 4.05 -6.62 -11.64
C ASN A 113 5.29 -6.57 -12.57
N ASN A 114 5.31 -7.13 -13.79
CA ASN A 114 6.57 -7.23 -14.56
C ASN A 114 6.86 -6.12 -15.59
N GLN A 115 6.11 -5.01 -15.58
CA GLN A 115 6.35 -3.90 -16.53
C GLN A 115 6.49 -2.51 -15.89
N LEU A 116 6.29 -2.38 -14.57
CA LEU A 116 6.60 -1.10 -13.94
C LEU A 116 8.12 -0.93 -13.90
N PRO A 117 8.64 0.24 -14.27
CA PRO A 117 10.07 0.51 -14.14
C PRO A 117 10.48 0.25 -12.69
N VAL A 118 11.66 -0.34 -12.51
CA VAL A 118 12.25 -0.48 -11.18
C VAL A 118 12.53 0.91 -10.62
N VAL A 119 12.34 1.12 -9.32
CA VAL A 119 12.68 2.40 -8.66
C VAL A 119 14.09 2.83 -9.08
N PRO A 120 14.23 3.94 -9.83
CA PRO A 120 15.51 4.34 -10.38
C PRO A 120 16.36 5.00 -9.29
N ILE A 121 17.63 4.62 -9.23
CA ILE A 121 18.65 5.39 -8.52
C ILE A 121 19.29 6.29 -9.58
N PRO A 122 19.19 7.63 -9.48
CA PRO A 122 19.78 8.54 -10.45
C PRO A 122 21.29 8.33 -10.59
N GLU A 123 21.82 8.49 -11.81
CA GLU A 123 23.25 8.28 -12.09
C GLU A 123 24.19 9.19 -11.27
N ASN A 124 23.68 10.34 -10.82
CA ASN A 124 24.41 11.29 -9.99
C ASN A 124 24.40 10.94 -8.48
N VAL A 125 23.80 9.80 -8.09
CA VAL A 125 23.76 9.30 -6.72
C VAL A 125 24.83 8.23 -6.54
N ASN A 126 25.76 8.46 -5.63
CA ASN A 126 26.86 7.51 -5.38
C ASN A 126 26.43 6.44 -4.39
N ILE A 127 26.71 5.17 -4.70
CA ILE A 127 26.57 4.06 -3.74
C ILE A 127 27.94 3.81 -3.12
N ILE A 128 28.05 3.98 -1.80
CA ILE A 128 29.31 3.93 -1.06
C ILE A 128 29.21 2.86 0.03
N ILE A 129 30.11 1.88 0.00
CA ILE A 129 30.18 0.82 1.00
C ILE A 129 31.28 1.17 2.00
N LEU A 130 30.95 1.20 3.29
CA LEU A 130 31.89 1.49 4.36
C LEU A 130 31.96 0.28 5.28
N SER A 131 33.16 -0.28 5.46
CA SER A 131 33.32 -1.57 6.17
C SER A 131 34.18 -1.48 7.43
N THR A 132 34.88 -0.36 7.63
CA THR A 132 35.73 -0.16 8.80
C THR A 132 35.21 0.96 9.71
N TYR A 133 35.51 0.84 10.99
CA TYR A 133 35.17 1.85 11.99
C TYR A 133 35.67 3.25 11.60
N ASN A 134 36.90 3.37 11.08
CA ASN A 134 37.52 4.65 10.72
C ASN A 134 36.90 5.29 9.48
N GLU A 135 36.52 4.50 8.47
CA GLU A 135 35.79 5.00 7.30
C GLU A 135 34.44 5.57 7.72
N ILE A 136 33.66 4.79 8.49
CA ILE A 136 32.36 5.21 9.01
C ILE A 136 32.52 6.48 9.86
N LYS A 137 33.47 6.50 10.80
CA LYS A 137 33.74 7.66 11.64
C LYS A 137 33.96 8.92 10.81
N ARG A 138 34.90 8.90 9.86
CA ARG A 138 35.24 10.07 9.03
C ARG A 138 34.06 10.54 8.17
N THR A 139 33.33 9.60 7.56
CA THR A 139 32.16 9.95 6.74
C THR A 139 31.10 10.67 7.55
N PHE A 140 30.80 10.20 8.77
CA PHE A 140 29.77 10.80 9.61
C PHE A 140 30.25 12.09 10.30
N GLU A 141 31.55 12.27 10.54
CA GLU A 141 32.12 13.57 10.94
C GLU A 141 31.79 14.63 9.89
N THR A 142 32.10 14.36 8.61
CA THR A 142 31.82 15.29 7.51
C THR A 142 30.31 15.47 7.27
N MET A 143 29.52 14.39 7.32
CA MET A 143 28.06 14.49 7.14
C MET A 143 27.40 15.39 8.19
N LEU A 144 27.88 15.36 9.44
CA LEU A 144 27.30 16.17 10.51
C LEU A 144 27.65 17.66 10.39
N GLU A 145 28.66 18.04 9.61
CA GLU A 145 28.95 19.45 9.30
C GLU A 145 27.87 20.06 8.39
N ASP A 146 27.34 19.29 7.44
CA ASP A 146 26.21 19.66 6.56
C ASP A 146 25.07 18.65 6.71
N LYS A 147 24.44 18.67 7.90
CA LYS A 147 23.52 17.62 8.31
C LYS A 147 22.24 17.59 7.45
N PRO A 148 21.84 16.42 6.92
CA PRO A 148 20.57 16.30 6.21
C PRO A 148 19.39 16.37 7.18
N PHE A 149 18.29 17.01 6.76
CA PHE A 149 17.04 17.00 7.54
C PHE A 149 16.31 15.67 7.46
N VAL A 150 16.41 14.97 6.33
CA VAL A 150 15.70 13.72 6.04
C VAL A 150 16.64 12.79 5.29
N VAL A 151 16.65 11.52 5.70
CA VAL A 151 17.36 10.44 5.04
C VAL A 151 16.43 9.25 4.82
N GLY A 152 16.64 8.51 3.75
CA GLY A 152 16.11 7.15 3.64
C GLY A 152 16.92 6.23 4.55
N PHE A 153 16.27 5.33 5.28
CA PHE A 153 16.91 4.50 6.28
C PHE A 153 16.33 3.08 6.26
N ASP A 154 17.21 2.10 6.31
CA ASP A 154 16.86 0.69 6.42
C ASP A 154 17.96 -0.07 7.19
N CYS A 155 17.70 -1.31 7.57
CA CYS A 155 18.67 -2.19 8.21
C CYS A 155 18.53 -3.65 7.75
N GLU A 156 19.64 -4.37 7.76
CA GLU A 156 19.63 -5.81 7.43
C GLU A 156 20.39 -6.65 8.46
N TRP A 157 19.87 -7.85 8.72
CA TRP A 157 20.47 -8.83 9.62
C TRP A 157 20.15 -10.26 9.17
N PRO A 158 21.02 -11.24 9.46
CA PRO A 158 20.73 -12.65 9.21
C PRO A 158 19.42 -13.06 9.90
N TYR A 159 18.53 -13.70 9.16
CA TYR A 159 17.25 -14.20 9.68
C TYR A 159 17.04 -15.64 9.25
N ASP A 160 16.90 -16.53 10.24
CA ASP A 160 16.53 -17.91 10.00
C ASP A 160 15.00 -18.04 10.03
N LYS A 161 14.41 -18.22 8.85
CA LYS A 161 12.95 -18.37 8.69
C LYS A 161 12.38 -19.64 9.32
N TYR A 162 13.19 -20.68 9.56
CA TYR A 162 12.73 -21.94 10.14
C TYR A 162 12.69 -21.86 11.67
N THR A 163 13.69 -21.24 12.28
CA THR A 163 13.77 -21.09 13.74
C THR A 163 13.19 -19.78 14.24
N GLY A 164 12.99 -18.80 13.36
CA GLY A 164 12.62 -17.43 13.71
C GLY A 164 13.77 -16.64 14.36
N THR A 165 14.98 -17.19 14.37
CA THR A 165 16.14 -16.60 15.05
C THR A 165 16.66 -15.42 14.23
N GLN A 166 16.91 -14.30 14.92
CA GLN A 166 17.52 -13.11 14.37
C GLN A 166 19.00 -13.04 14.79
N GLY A 167 19.89 -12.87 13.82
CA GLY A 167 21.30 -12.59 14.05
C GLY A 167 21.57 -11.17 14.54
N LYS A 168 22.86 -10.85 14.69
CA LYS A 168 23.31 -9.48 14.95
C LYS A 168 23.04 -8.59 13.72
N LEU A 169 22.81 -7.30 13.95
CA LEU A 169 22.67 -6.28 12.92
C LEU A 169 23.92 -6.28 12.05
N ALA A 170 23.72 -6.51 10.76
CA ALA A 170 24.81 -6.67 9.80
C ALA A 170 25.03 -5.42 8.97
N LEU A 171 23.96 -4.75 8.54
CA LEU A 171 24.03 -3.53 7.73
C LEU A 171 23.12 -2.41 8.27
N ILE A 172 23.56 -1.17 8.06
CA ILE A 172 22.71 0.03 8.07
C ILE A 172 22.80 0.65 6.66
N GLN A 173 21.65 0.98 6.07
CA GLN A 173 21.57 1.69 4.78
C GLN A 173 21.03 3.09 4.98
N ILE A 174 21.72 4.10 4.44
CA ILE A 174 21.33 5.51 4.58
C ILE A 174 21.37 6.17 3.22
N ALA A 175 20.23 6.69 2.75
CA ALA A 175 20.11 7.41 1.49
C ALA A 175 19.92 8.91 1.72
N THR A 176 20.63 9.74 0.95
CA THR A 176 20.44 11.18 0.80
C THR A 176 20.28 11.52 -0.67
N SER A 177 20.05 12.80 -1.01
CA SER A 177 19.91 13.23 -2.41
C SER A 177 21.14 13.00 -3.30
N ARG A 178 22.32 12.73 -2.72
CA ARG A 178 23.58 12.55 -3.48
C ARG A 178 24.30 11.24 -3.22
N ASN A 179 24.10 10.62 -2.06
CA ASN A 179 24.83 9.41 -1.69
C ASN A 179 23.91 8.42 -0.98
N ILE A 180 24.17 7.15 -1.21
CA ILE A 180 23.62 6.02 -0.47
C ILE A 180 24.79 5.30 0.19
N TRP A 181 24.82 5.30 1.51
CA TRP A 181 25.84 4.59 2.30
C TRP A 181 25.31 3.25 2.75
N ILE A 182 26.09 2.19 2.51
CA ILE A 182 25.88 0.86 3.06
C ILE A 182 26.97 0.60 4.09
N LEU A 183 26.62 0.66 5.37
CA LEU A 183 27.55 0.48 6.48
C LEU A 183 27.57 -0.99 6.87
N LYS A 184 28.71 -1.66 6.73
CA LYS A 184 28.89 -3.02 7.21
C LYS A 184 29.31 -3.02 8.68
N LEU A 185 28.52 -3.69 9.51
CA LEU A 185 28.67 -3.71 10.96
C LEU A 185 29.03 -5.08 11.53
N GLY A 186 28.96 -6.16 10.74
CA GLY A 186 29.12 -7.54 11.23
C GLY A 186 30.38 -7.78 12.07
N THR A 187 31.49 -7.14 11.72
CA THR A 187 32.78 -7.26 12.42
C THR A 187 33.00 -6.20 13.51
N LEU A 188 32.11 -5.21 13.64
CA LEU A 188 32.25 -4.11 14.58
C LEU A 188 31.64 -4.46 15.94
N SER A 189 32.41 -4.21 17.01
CA SER A 189 31.91 -4.35 18.39
C SER A 189 31.10 -3.14 18.84
N GLU A 190 31.36 -1.96 18.27
CA GLU A 190 30.73 -0.69 18.63
C GLU A 190 30.55 0.23 17.41
N LEU A 191 29.64 1.20 17.53
CA LEU A 191 29.45 2.25 16.53
C LEU A 191 30.31 3.46 16.85
N SER A 192 30.82 4.16 15.83
CA SER A 192 31.60 5.38 16.04
C SER A 192 30.76 6.51 16.64
N GLU A 193 31.36 7.36 17.48
CA GLU A 193 30.67 8.47 18.14
C GLU A 193 29.89 9.38 17.17
N PRO A 194 30.42 9.76 15.99
CA PRO A 194 29.67 10.54 15.00
C PRO A 194 28.45 9.80 14.44
N LEU A 195 28.55 8.49 14.19
CA LEU A 195 27.39 7.70 13.77
C LEU A 195 26.35 7.61 14.89
N GLN A 196 26.77 7.46 16.15
CA GLN A 196 25.85 7.48 17.29
C GLN A 196 25.10 8.81 17.38
N ARG A 197 25.80 9.93 17.26
CA ARG A 197 25.19 11.28 17.22
C ARG A 197 24.18 11.43 16.10
N PHE A 198 24.52 10.97 14.89
CA PHE A 198 23.58 10.95 13.77
C PHE A 198 22.30 10.16 14.09
N LEU A 199 22.46 8.95 14.65
CA LEU A 199 21.35 8.08 15.00
C LEU A 199 20.49 8.65 16.13
N GLN A 200 21.09 9.36 17.08
CA GLN A 200 20.43 9.99 18.24
C GLN A 200 19.80 11.35 17.93
N ASP A 201 20.21 12.03 16.84
CA ASP A 201 19.67 13.34 16.48
C ASP A 201 18.21 13.21 15.98
N ARG A 202 17.25 13.75 16.74
CA ARG A 202 15.83 13.73 16.40
C ARG A 202 15.48 14.61 15.20
N ASP A 203 16.30 15.61 14.91
CA ASP A 203 16.06 16.59 13.85
C ASP A 203 16.42 16.01 12.48
N ILE A 204 17.27 14.98 12.45
CA ILE A 204 17.49 14.12 11.28
C ILE A 204 16.38 13.06 11.26
N LYS A 205 15.49 13.13 10.27
CA LYS A 205 14.41 12.15 10.09
C LYS A 205 14.90 10.94 9.32
N LYS A 206 14.79 9.76 9.95
CA LYS A 206 15.09 8.45 9.36
C LYS A 206 13.80 7.88 8.80
N VAL A 207 13.64 7.98 7.48
CA VAL A 207 12.42 7.56 6.78
C VAL A 207 12.60 6.16 6.24
N GLY A 208 11.70 5.27 6.61
CA GLY A 208 11.71 3.89 6.13
C GLY A 208 10.40 3.18 6.46
N ARG A 209 10.25 1.96 5.95
CA ARG A 209 9.12 1.10 6.29
C ARG A 209 9.49 0.26 7.51
N ALA A 210 8.68 0.33 8.58
CA ALA A 210 8.99 -0.34 9.84
C ALA A 210 10.30 0.14 10.50
N VAL A 211 10.74 1.37 10.18
CA VAL A 211 12.02 1.96 10.63
C VAL A 211 12.18 2.00 12.16
N GLY A 212 11.08 2.08 12.91
CA GLY A 212 11.14 1.97 14.38
C GLY A 212 11.67 0.62 14.87
N GLY A 213 11.43 -0.46 14.10
CA GLY A 213 11.99 -1.78 14.35
C GLY A 213 13.50 -1.82 14.12
N ASP A 214 13.98 -1.15 13.08
CA ASP A 214 15.42 -1.04 12.76
C ASP A 214 16.16 -0.24 13.85
N LEU A 215 15.59 0.89 14.26
CA LEU A 215 16.13 1.68 15.35
C LEU A 215 16.15 0.91 16.68
N ALA A 216 15.11 0.12 16.97
CA ALA A 216 15.08 -0.75 18.13
C ALA A 216 16.13 -1.89 18.05
N LYS A 217 16.39 -2.42 16.84
CA LYS A 217 17.44 -3.40 16.58
C LYS A 217 18.83 -2.83 16.86
N ILE A 218 19.10 -1.61 16.41
CA ILE A 218 20.35 -0.88 16.70
C ILE A 218 20.52 -0.71 18.21
N HIS A 219 19.47 -0.29 18.92
CA HIS A 219 19.52 -0.15 20.38
C HIS A 219 19.85 -1.48 21.08
N ARG A 220 19.19 -2.56 20.67
CA ARG A 220 19.39 -3.90 21.23
C ARG A 220 20.83 -4.39 21.06
N ASP A 221 21.41 -4.16 19.88
CA ASP A 221 22.69 -4.74 19.50
C ASP A 221 23.89 -3.87 19.85
N PHE A 222 23.73 -2.54 19.92
CA PHE A 222 24.81 -1.58 20.14
C PHE A 222 24.57 -0.61 21.31
N GLY A 223 23.42 -0.68 21.99
CA GLY A 223 23.10 0.19 23.13
C GLY A 223 22.74 1.64 22.75
N VAL A 224 22.60 1.95 21.46
CA VAL A 224 22.38 3.32 20.98
C VAL A 224 20.89 3.65 20.96
N LEU A 225 20.48 4.67 21.72
CA LEU A 225 19.09 5.17 21.75
C LEU A 225 18.79 6.04 20.54
N CYS A 226 18.44 5.43 19.41
CA CYS A 226 18.15 6.16 18.18
C CYS A 226 16.85 6.99 18.30
N GLN A 227 16.81 8.12 17.58
CA GLN A 227 15.65 9.02 17.51
C GLN A 227 15.38 9.46 16.07
N GLY A 228 14.24 10.09 15.83
CA GLY A 228 13.91 10.69 14.55
C GLY A 228 13.31 9.69 13.54
N ASP A 229 12.70 8.60 14.01
CA ASP A 229 11.94 7.70 13.15
C ASP A 229 10.79 8.43 12.45
N LEU A 230 10.65 8.18 11.15
CA LEU A 230 9.50 8.60 10.36
C LEU A 230 8.96 7.39 9.61
N GLU A 231 7.92 6.79 10.20
CA GLU A 231 7.24 5.63 9.61
C GLU A 231 6.53 6.02 8.30
N LEU A 232 7.08 5.55 7.19
CA LEU A 232 6.64 5.91 5.83
C LEU A 232 5.19 5.52 5.56
N GLY A 233 4.75 4.35 6.04
CA GLY A 233 3.37 3.89 5.83
C GLY A 233 2.34 4.81 6.50
N ARG A 234 2.62 5.25 7.73
CA ARG A 234 1.77 6.23 8.43
C ARG A 234 1.81 7.58 7.73
N PHE A 235 3.01 8.05 7.37
CA PHE A 235 3.22 9.32 6.69
C PHE A 235 2.45 9.44 5.37
N CYS A 236 2.48 8.39 4.54
CA CYS A 236 1.75 8.35 3.28
C CYS A 236 0.23 8.30 3.50
N LYS A 237 -0.23 7.54 4.50
CA LYS A 237 -1.67 7.45 4.81
C LYS A 237 -2.25 8.77 5.30
N GLU A 238 -1.53 9.49 6.16
CA GLU A 238 -1.96 10.80 6.68
C GLU A 238 -2.07 11.88 5.60
N ARG A 239 -1.52 11.62 4.41
CA ARG A 239 -1.55 12.50 3.24
C ARG A 239 -2.40 11.95 2.10
N ASP A 240 -3.23 10.95 2.38
CA ASP A 240 -4.13 10.30 1.42
C ASP A 240 -3.41 9.68 0.20
N ALA A 241 -2.07 9.51 0.25
CA ALA A 241 -1.29 8.88 -0.82
C ALA A 241 -1.52 7.36 -0.88
N ILE A 242 -1.86 6.74 0.27
CA ILE A 242 -2.25 5.33 0.39
C ILE A 242 -3.42 5.18 1.37
N HIS A 243 -4.24 4.14 1.21
CA HIS A 243 -5.40 3.89 2.08
C HIS A 243 -5.06 3.10 3.36
N ASN A 244 -3.93 2.38 3.38
CA ASN A 244 -3.54 1.51 4.48
C ASN A 244 -2.07 1.72 4.88
N ALA A 245 -1.83 2.17 6.11
CA ALA A 245 -0.49 2.43 6.64
C ALA A 245 0.36 1.16 6.81
N ARG A 246 -0.22 -0.03 6.69
CA ARG A 246 0.47 -1.32 6.80
C ARG A 246 0.99 -1.85 5.47
N MET A 247 0.75 -1.16 4.35
CA MET A 247 1.24 -1.57 3.03
C MET A 247 2.76 -1.79 3.03
N SER A 248 3.24 -2.74 2.22
CA SER A 248 4.66 -3.00 2.07
C SER A 248 5.35 -1.84 1.35
N LEU A 249 6.67 -1.67 1.53
CA LEU A 249 7.42 -0.64 0.78
C LEU A 249 7.23 -0.81 -0.73
N ALA A 250 7.28 -2.03 -1.24
CA ALA A 250 7.04 -2.34 -2.65
C ALA A 250 5.64 -1.89 -3.13
N ASP A 251 4.60 -2.09 -2.33
CA ASP A 251 3.24 -1.64 -2.72
C ASP A 251 3.08 -0.13 -2.61
N ILE A 252 3.77 0.51 -1.66
CA ILE A 252 3.83 1.97 -1.56
C ILE A 252 4.55 2.55 -2.79
N CYS A 253 5.68 2.01 -3.21
CA CYS A 253 6.38 2.43 -4.44
C CYS A 253 5.48 2.29 -5.68
N LYS A 254 4.74 1.19 -5.80
CA LYS A 254 3.79 1.01 -6.91
C LYS A 254 2.69 2.07 -6.91
N LYS A 255 2.13 2.37 -5.74
CA LYS A 255 1.03 3.35 -5.59
C LYS A 255 1.48 4.79 -5.78
N VAL A 256 2.63 5.15 -5.21
CA VAL A 256 3.09 6.54 -5.12
C VAL A 256 4.00 6.90 -6.29
N LEU A 257 4.94 6.01 -6.66
CA LEU A 257 5.94 6.27 -7.69
C LEU A 257 5.59 5.63 -9.04
N GLY A 258 4.60 4.74 -9.10
CA GLY A 258 4.34 3.94 -10.30
C GLY A 258 5.49 2.99 -10.65
N CYS A 259 6.35 2.66 -9.67
CA CYS A 259 7.56 1.87 -9.86
C CYS A 259 7.47 0.52 -9.12
N SER A 260 8.19 -0.48 -9.61
CA SER A 260 8.38 -1.75 -8.90
C SER A 260 9.61 -1.68 -7.99
N LEU A 261 9.52 -2.34 -6.83
CA LEU A 261 10.67 -2.58 -5.96
C LEU A 261 10.94 -4.10 -5.95
N PRO A 262 12.01 -4.56 -6.61
CA PRO A 262 12.35 -5.98 -6.69
C PRO A 262 12.65 -6.55 -5.30
N LYS A 263 12.09 -7.73 -5.01
CA LYS A 263 12.52 -8.50 -3.84
C LYS A 263 13.75 -9.32 -4.20
N VAL A 264 14.75 -9.34 -3.34
CA VAL A 264 15.80 -10.36 -3.42
C VAL A 264 15.20 -11.70 -2.98
N ASP A 265 15.55 -12.75 -3.70
CA ASP A 265 15.11 -14.12 -3.41
C ASP A 265 15.55 -14.53 -1.99
N ASP A 266 14.64 -15.13 -1.21
CA ASP A 266 14.80 -15.43 0.24
C ASP A 266 16.04 -16.28 0.61
N SER A 267 16.69 -16.91 -0.38
CA SER A 267 17.94 -17.66 -0.17
C SER A 267 19.20 -16.80 -0.15
N ARG A 268 19.09 -15.53 -0.59
CA ARG A 268 20.22 -14.58 -0.75
C ARG A 268 20.19 -13.43 0.26
N SER A 269 19.10 -13.29 1.02
CA SER A 269 18.91 -12.32 2.11
C SER A 269 19.27 -12.86 3.49
N SER A 270 19.81 -14.08 3.59
CA SER A 270 20.18 -14.67 4.89
C SER A 270 21.66 -14.44 5.27
N ASP A 271 22.53 -14.18 4.30
CA ASP A 271 23.98 -14.05 4.50
C ASP A 271 24.44 -12.59 4.44
N TRP A 272 23.82 -11.76 5.27
CA TRP A 272 24.18 -10.35 5.39
C TRP A 272 25.48 -10.12 6.17
N ASP A 273 25.95 -11.13 6.92
CA ASP A 273 27.20 -11.03 7.70
C ASP A 273 28.48 -11.31 6.89
N SER A 274 28.32 -11.81 5.65
CA SER A 274 29.43 -12.12 4.75
C SER A 274 30.43 -10.96 4.60
N ASP A 275 31.72 -11.30 4.55
CA ASP A 275 32.83 -10.36 4.38
C ASP A 275 32.73 -9.54 3.09
N ILE A 276 32.06 -10.06 2.05
CA ILE A 276 31.88 -9.39 0.76
C ILE A 276 30.42 -9.48 0.35
N LEU A 277 29.77 -8.32 0.19
CA LEU A 277 28.41 -8.26 -0.33
C LEU A 277 28.43 -8.52 -1.85
N SER A 278 27.49 -9.35 -2.31
CA SER A 278 27.25 -9.54 -3.75
C SER A 278 26.73 -8.25 -4.40
N PRO A 279 26.94 -8.06 -5.73
CA PRO A 279 26.36 -6.92 -6.45
C PRO A 279 24.85 -6.79 -6.26
N GLN A 280 24.13 -7.92 -6.19
CA GLN A 280 22.69 -7.94 -5.99
C GLN A 280 22.29 -7.48 -4.57
N GLN A 281 23.06 -7.87 -3.55
CA GLN A 281 22.84 -7.39 -2.17
C GLN A 281 23.10 -5.89 -2.06
N ILE A 282 24.16 -5.39 -2.70
CA ILE A 282 24.47 -3.95 -2.75
C ILE A 282 23.34 -3.18 -3.42
N GLU A 283 22.89 -3.66 -4.58
CA GLU A 283 21.83 -3.03 -5.35
C GLU A 283 20.50 -3.00 -4.60
N TYR A 284 20.14 -4.11 -3.95
CA TYR A 284 18.94 -4.20 -3.12
C TYR A 284 19.01 -3.27 -1.91
N ALA A 285 20.08 -3.38 -1.11
CA ALA A 285 20.28 -2.57 0.10
C ALA A 285 20.28 -1.06 -0.24
N ALA A 286 20.93 -0.68 -1.34
CA ALA A 286 20.91 0.72 -1.78
C ALA A 286 19.49 1.17 -2.16
N ARG A 287 18.75 0.31 -2.87
CA ARG A 287 17.43 0.65 -3.40
C ARG A 287 16.36 0.71 -2.32
N ASP A 288 16.42 -0.11 -1.28
CA ASP A 288 15.43 -0.10 -0.20
C ASP A 288 15.48 1.21 0.60
N ALA A 289 16.69 1.66 0.99
CA ALA A 289 16.86 2.97 1.62
C ALA A 289 16.48 4.12 0.66
N TRP A 290 16.89 4.05 -0.61
CA TRP A 290 16.56 5.08 -1.60
C TRP A 290 15.05 5.20 -1.84
N ALA A 291 14.35 4.07 -1.99
CA ALA A 291 12.92 4.01 -2.23
C ALA A 291 12.12 4.68 -1.11
N GLY A 292 12.54 4.50 0.15
CA GLY A 292 11.93 5.19 1.29
C GLY A 292 12.03 6.72 1.18
N LEU A 293 13.20 7.23 0.79
CA LEU A 293 13.43 8.66 0.57
C LEU A 293 12.66 9.20 -0.64
N ASP A 294 12.64 8.45 -1.75
CA ASP A 294 12.00 8.87 -2.99
C ASP A 294 10.47 8.95 -2.85
N VAL A 295 9.86 7.97 -2.16
CA VAL A 295 8.44 8.03 -1.79
C VAL A 295 8.16 9.26 -0.92
N PHE A 296 9.00 9.51 0.09
CA PHE A 296 8.82 10.69 0.94
C PHE A 296 8.86 11.99 0.14
N ASN A 297 9.85 12.14 -0.74
CA ASN A 297 10.02 13.30 -1.63
C ASN A 297 8.82 13.47 -2.58
N ALA A 298 8.35 12.37 -3.18
CA ALA A 298 7.18 12.39 -4.04
C ALA A 298 5.93 12.86 -3.27
N VAL A 299 5.70 12.36 -2.06
CA VAL A 299 4.53 12.73 -1.24
C VAL A 299 4.57 14.18 -0.76
N ILE A 300 5.74 14.76 -0.48
CA ILE A 300 5.83 16.18 -0.10
C ILE A 300 5.81 17.14 -1.30
N THR A 301 6.19 16.67 -2.48
CA THR A 301 6.24 17.50 -3.70
C THR A 301 4.93 17.45 -4.47
N CYS A 302 4.25 16.30 -4.47
CA CYS A 302 2.94 16.15 -5.07
C CYS A 302 1.88 16.76 -4.14
N TYR A 303 1.29 17.88 -4.57
CA TYR A 303 0.00 18.32 -4.06
C TYR A 303 -1.01 17.22 -4.39
N PHE A 304 -1.37 16.37 -3.43
CA PHE A 304 -2.61 15.62 -3.52
C PHE A 304 -3.72 16.62 -3.21
N PRO A 305 -4.53 17.07 -4.19
CA PRO A 305 -5.69 17.88 -3.85
C PRO A 305 -6.57 17.02 -2.96
N VAL A 306 -6.60 17.34 -1.67
CA VAL A 306 -7.56 16.79 -0.73
C VAL A 306 -8.93 17.25 -1.22
N VAL A 307 -9.59 16.46 -2.06
CA VAL A 307 -11.02 16.60 -2.30
C VAL A 307 -11.70 16.07 -1.05
N LYS A 308 -11.70 16.87 0.01
CA LYS A 308 -12.67 16.71 1.10
C LYS A 308 -14.03 16.97 0.46
N LEU A 309 -14.71 15.89 0.06
CA LEU A 309 -16.15 15.90 -0.14
C LEU A 309 -16.76 16.26 1.22
N VAL A 310 -16.95 17.56 1.45
CA VAL A 310 -17.79 18.06 2.53
C VAL A 310 -19.21 17.70 2.11
N LEU A 311 -19.71 16.56 2.59
CA LEU A 311 -21.12 16.26 2.57
C LEU A 311 -21.81 17.36 3.37
N LYS A 312 -22.42 18.32 2.66
CA LYS A 312 -23.31 19.29 3.31
C LYS A 312 -24.45 18.49 3.94
N PRO A 313 -24.81 18.75 5.20
CA PRO A 313 -25.98 18.13 5.80
C PRO A 313 -27.21 18.41 4.92
N LEU A 314 -28.02 17.38 4.68
CA LEU A 314 -29.33 17.51 4.04
C LEU A 314 -30.14 18.56 4.82
N GLN A 315 -30.27 19.76 4.26
CA GLN A 315 -31.23 20.74 4.75
C GLN A 315 -32.60 20.37 4.23
N GLY A 316 -33.54 20.18 5.16
CA GLY A 316 -34.98 20.23 4.90
C GLY A 316 -35.65 18.90 4.55
N ILE A 317 -35.88 18.06 5.55
CA ILE A 317 -37.10 17.25 5.56
C ILE A 317 -38.21 18.18 6.02
N HIS A 318 -38.99 18.71 5.08
CA HIS A 318 -40.31 19.24 5.41
C HIS A 318 -41.22 18.04 5.63
N THR A 319 -41.44 17.68 6.90
CA THR A 319 -42.63 16.95 7.32
C THR A 319 -43.78 17.94 7.36
N GLU A 320 -44.62 17.95 6.32
CA GLU A 320 -46.02 18.34 6.49
C GLU A 320 -46.83 17.05 6.62
N ILE A 321 -47.62 17.02 7.69
CA ILE A 321 -48.60 15.99 8.06
C ILE A 321 -49.76 16.05 7.07
#